data_AF-X1VBP2-F1
#
_entry.id   AF-X1VBP2-F1
#
_cell.length_a   1.000
_cell.length_b   1.000
_cell.length_c   1.000
_cell.angle_alpha   90.00
_cell.angle_beta   90.00
_cell.angle_gamma   90.00
#
_symmetry.space_group_name_H-M   'P 1'
#
loop_
_entity.id
_entity.type
_entity.pdbx_description
1 polymer ?
#
loop_
_entity_poly.entity_id
_entity_poly.type
_entity_poly.pdbx_seq_one_letter_code
_entity_poly.pdbx_strand_id
1 'polypeptide(L)' 'MRIGVLASQGAFAEHIVMLHQLEVEVLPVRLPEELEGLDGLVVPGGESTSISKLMLDYNIMSEIRNL' A
#
# COMPACT_ATOMS: atom_id res chain seq x y z
N MET A 1 -0.68 -12.81 -9.01
CA MET A 1 0.03 -11.57 -8.70
C MET A 1 -0.87 -10.75 -7.80
N ARG A 2 -0.45 -10.55 -6.55
CA ARG A 2 -1.21 -9.88 -5.50
C ARG A 2 -0.50 -8.59 -5.13
N ILE A 3 -1.13 -7.46 -5.39
CA ILE A 3 -0.53 -6.13 -5.21
C ILE A 3 -1.21 -5.42 -4.05
N GLY A 4 -0.41 -4.96 -3.09
CA GLY A 4 -0.88 -4.06 -2.04
C GLY A 4 -0.97 -2.63 -2.55
N VAL A 5 -1.94 -1.87 -2.07
CA VAL A 5 -1.99 -0.41 -2.22
C VAL A 5 -2.07 0.21 -0.84
N LEU A 6 -1.09 1.05 -0.46
CA LEU A 6 -1.11 1.73 0.83
C LEU A 6 -2.36 2.62 0.92
N ALA A 7 -3.21 2.37 1.92
CA ALA A 7 -4.53 2.97 2.09
C ALA A 7 -4.67 3.77 3.39
N SER A 8 -3.55 4.22 3.96
CA SER A 8 -3.50 5.06 5.17
C SER A 8 -3.70 6.55 4.86
N GLN A 9 -3.18 7.05 3.73
CA GLN A 9 -3.37 8.41 3.22
C GLN A 9 -3.04 8.46 1.72
N GLY A 10 -3.68 9.38 0.98
CA GLY A 10 -3.40 9.63 -0.44
C GLY A 10 -4.50 9.16 -1.39
N ALA A 11 -4.24 9.24 -2.69
CA ALA A 11 -5.17 8.91 -3.77
C ALA A 11 -5.17 7.40 -4.11
N PHE A 12 -5.38 6.54 -3.10
CA PHE A 12 -5.28 5.08 -3.26
C PHE A 12 -6.46 4.46 -4.04
N ALA A 13 -7.63 5.09 -4.03
CA ALA A 13 -8.85 4.53 -4.62
C ALA A 13 -8.71 4.36 -6.14
N GLU A 14 -8.12 5.34 -6.82
CA GLU A 14 -7.86 5.33 -8.25
C GLU A 14 -6.89 4.21 -8.65
N HIS A 15 -5.86 3.97 -7.83
CA HIS A 15 -4.94 2.85 -8.04
C HIS A 15 -5.65 1.50 -7.93
N ILE A 16 -6.51 1.32 -6.92
CA ILE A 16 -7.30 0.09 -6.75
C ILE A 16 -8.21 -0.15 -7.95
N VAL A 17 -8.93 0.88 -8.39
CA VAL A 17 -9.82 0.78 -9.56
C VAL A 17 -9.04 0.40 -10.82
N MET A 18 -7.92 1.06 -11.09
CA MET A 18 -7.09 0.79 -12.26
C MET A 18 -6.51 -0.63 -12.25
N LEU A 19 -5.99 -1.10 -11.11
CA LEU A 19 -5.43 -2.44 -10.98
C LEU A 19 -6.50 -3.53 -11.13
N HIS A 20 -7.71 -3.32 -10.60
CA HIS A 20 -8.82 -4.23 -10.82
C HIS A 20 -9.24 -4.30 -12.29
N GLN A 21 -9.18 -3.19 -13.04
CA GLN A 21 -9.44 -3.18 -14.49
C GLN A 21 -8.41 -3.99 -15.29
N LEU A 22 -7.22 -4.20 -14.72
CA LEU A 22 -6.16 -5.05 -15.27
C LEU A 22 -6.22 -6.49 -14.73
N GLU A 23 -7.31 -6.87 -14.06
CA GLU A 23 -7.52 -8.22 -13.49
C GLU A 23 -6.46 -8.61 -12.44
N VAL A 24 -5.84 -7.63 -11.78
CA VAL A 24 -4.89 -7.84 -10.69
C VAL A 24 -5.65 -7.97 -9.36
N GLU A 25 -5.23 -8.92 -8.52
CA GLU A 25 -5.73 -9.01 -7.14
C GLU A 25 -5.13 -7.87 -6.31
N VAL A 26 -5.98 -7.03 -5.72
CA VAL A 26 -5.56 -5.85 -4.97
C VAL A 26 -5.98 -5.92 -3.52
N LEU A 27 -5.04 -5.64 -2.61
CA LEU A 27 -5.32 -5.51 -1.19
C LEU A 27 -5.01 -4.08 -0.71
N PRO A 28 -5.97 -3.35 -0.13
CA PRO A 28 -5.67 -2.09 0.54
C PRO A 28 -4.90 -2.35 1.85
N VAL A 29 -3.68 -1.83 1.97
CA VAL A 29 -2.79 -2.04 3.11
C VAL A 29 -2.84 -0.86 4.07
N ARG A 30 -3.11 -1.12 5.34
CA ARG A 30 -3.16 -0.16 6.45
C ARG A 30 -2.30 -0.62 7.63
N LEU A 31 -2.07 -1.92 7.75
CA LEU A 31 -1.30 -2.55 8.81
C LEU A 31 -0.14 -3.37 8.23
N PRO A 32 0.93 -3.60 9.01
CA PRO A 32 2.09 -4.34 8.52
C PRO A 32 1.79 -5.80 8.17
N GLU A 33 0.88 -6.45 8.91
CA GLU A 33 0.45 -7.84 8.64
C GLU A 33 -0.22 -8.03 7.28
N GLU A 34 -0.79 -6.96 6.70
CA GLU A 34 -1.42 -6.99 5.38
C GLU A 34 -0.39 -6.97 4.23
N LEU A 35 0.91 -6.81 4.55
CA LEU A 35 1.99 -6.95 3.57
C LEU A 35 2.35 -8.41 3.29
N GLU A 36 1.92 -9.35 4.13
CA GLU A 36 2.28 -10.76 4.00
C GLU A 36 1.73 -11.38 2.71
N GLY A 37 2.63 -11.98 1.92
CA GLY A 37 2.27 -12.67 0.68
C GLY A 37 1.90 -11.73 -0.47
N LEU A 38 2.27 -10.44 -0.42
CA LEU A 38 2.18 -9.53 -1.55
C LEU A 38 3.38 -9.70 -2.48
N ASP A 39 3.14 -9.63 -3.79
CA ASP A 39 4.19 -9.59 -4.82
C ASP A 39 4.75 -8.17 -5.05
N GLY A 40 4.07 -7.16 -4.49
CA GLY A 40 4.48 -5.77 -4.59
C GLY A 40 3.55 -4.82 -3.84
N LEU A 41 4.04 -3.61 -3.58
CA LEU A 41 3.30 -2.54 -2.89
C LEU A 41 3.32 -1.26 -3.72
N VAL A 42 2.14 -0.70 -3.98
CA VAL A 42 1.96 0.64 -4.53
C VAL A 42 1.86 1.64 -3.39
N VAL A 43 2.76 2.63 -3.42
CA VAL A 43 2.67 3.83 -2.58
C VAL A 43 2.00 4.92 -3.41
N PRO A 44 0.74 5.31 -3.12
CA PRO A 44 0.02 6.28 -3.91
C PRO A 44 0.61 7.69 -3.76
N GLY A 45 0.25 8.57 -4.70
CA GLY A 45 0.53 10.00 -4.56
C GLY A 45 -0.27 10.65 -3.42
N GLY A 46 0.22 11.78 -2.94
CA GLY A 46 -0.40 12.52 -1.83
C GLY A 46 0.60 13.49 -1.19
N GLU A 47 0.44 13.70 0.11
CA GLU A 47 1.39 14.51 0.88
C GLU A 47 2.42 13.58 1.52
N SER A 48 3.64 13.59 0.97
CA SER A 48 4.68 12.62 1.31
C SER A 48 5.10 12.65 2.78
N THR A 49 5.04 13.80 3.45
CA THR A 49 5.37 13.91 4.89
C THR A 49 4.36 13.13 5.74
N SER A 50 3.07 13.29 5.44
CA SER A 50 1.96 12.62 6.11
C SER A 50 2.00 11.12 5.85
N ILE A 51 2.22 10.71 4.59
CA ILE A 51 2.36 9.30 4.22
C ILE A 51 3.52 8.67 5.00
N SER A 52 4.71 9.28 4.95
CA SER A 52 5.89 8.75 5.62
C SER A 52 5.69 8.68 7.14
N LYS A 53 5.06 9.69 7.73
CA LYS A 53 4.74 9.71 9.15
C LYS A 53 3.80 8.57 9.54
N LEU A 54 2.70 8.37 8.80
CA LEU A 54 1.76 7.28 9.08
C LEU A 54 2.41 5.90 8.89
N MET A 55 3.24 5.72 7.87
CA MET A 55 3.95 4.46 7.66
C MET A 55 4.94 4.15 8.80
N LEU A 56 5.53 5.18 9.42
CA LEU A 56 6.35 5.02 10.63
C LEU A 56 5.49 4.74 11.87
N ASP A 57 4.42 5.51 12.07
CA ASP A 57 3.52 5.38 13.22
C ASP A 57 2.86 3.99 13.29
N TYR A 58 2.55 3.39 12.13
CA TYR A 58 1.98 2.04 12.01
C TYR A 58 3.03 0.95 11.83
N ASN A 59 4.33 1.26 11.91
CA ASN A 59 5.43 0.30 11.73
C ASN A 59 5.42 -0.45 10.38
N ILE A 60 4.86 0.16 9.34
CA ILE A 60 4.84 -0.39 7.97
C ILE A 60 6.24 -0.28 7.33
N MET A 61 6.97 0.80 7.64
CA MET A 61 8.31 1.05 7.09
C MET A 61 9.33 -0.05 7.43
N SER A 62 9.20 -0.73 8.56
CA SER A 62 10.09 -1.84 8.92
C SER A 62 9.82 -3.07 8.05
N GLU A 63 8.55 -3.39 7.83
CA GLU A 63 8.14 -4.58 7.10
C GLU A 63 8.37 -4.47 5.60
N ILE A 64 8.32 -3.26 5.03
CA ILE A 64 8.61 -3.07 3.60
C ILE A 64 10.01 -3.54 3.20
N ARG A 65 10.98 -3.50 4.11
CA ARG A 65 12.34 -3.99 3.83
C ARG A 65 12.41 -5.51 3.65
N ASN A 66 11.36 -6.23 4.05
CA ASN A 66 11.27 -7.69 4.01
C ASN A 66 10.35 -8.21 2.89
N LEU A 67 9.79 -7.31 2.06
CA LEU A 67 8.97 -7.65 0.88
C LEU A 67 9.83 -8.23 -0.26
#